data_AF-A0A7V2E903-F1
#
_entry.id   AF-A0A7V2E903-F1
#
_cell.length_a   1.000
_cell.length_b   1.000
_cell.length_c   1.000
_cell.angle_alpha   90.00
_cell.angle_beta   90.00
_cell.angle_gamma   90.00
#
_symmetry.space_group_name_H-M   'P 1'
#
loop_
_entity.id
_entity.type
_entity.pdbx_description
1 polymer ?
#
loop_
_entity_poly.entity_id
_entity_poly.type
_entity_poly.pdbx_seq_one_letter_code
_entity_poly.pdbx_strand_id
1 'polypeptide(L)'
;MAQPLNIPPYETDAVPVSTLLETFWGGEGWQVDVGMSPRQLPVVDIIRVAAENQWNWSTAFRACGIYKEKKQPGFLFEELVAAILLEMGVDNVMRNVLRKSVQGGVVQEVDIVANHGGRLNIVDCKLRAWEDEARDKVESITSQLRQAAHTRRELGGLGARLLLLRPNRSLNETEHQLAEAYQLEVIDAQECSTVITKLARFFGINQLNETLQQAEKIIDEAVRKSLVPRLGAASPLIEMCERASEISQIINLDTLSENIAREGGKQWVAYFCPPDLVFIRCKCAAEITTDAIQQRVEHIFSKWSHGPCRIERSTSQSTCYIFIRADVPFQYGQISDELQQYVGRSLFNS
;
A
#
# COMPACT_ATOMS: atom_id res chain seq x y z
N MET A 1 22.73 28.93 23.36
CA MET A 1 21.61 28.09 22.86
C MET A 1 20.36 28.93 23.01
N ALA A 2 19.67 29.25 21.90
CA ALA A 2 18.38 29.93 22.00
C ALA A 2 17.38 28.98 22.67
N GLN A 3 16.57 29.48 23.61
CA GLN A 3 15.47 28.69 24.15
C GLN A 3 14.50 28.37 23.01
N PRO A 4 13.97 27.13 22.93
CA PRO A 4 12.96 26.80 21.94
C PRO A 4 11.77 27.74 22.14
N LEU A 5 11.35 28.39 21.06
CA LEU A 5 10.15 29.22 21.05
C LEU A 5 8.96 28.30 21.35
N ASN A 6 8.31 28.50 22.49
CA ASN A 6 7.12 27.76 22.89
C ASN A 6 5.89 28.37 22.20
N ILE A 7 5.77 28.16 20.89
CA ILE A 7 4.63 28.59 20.10
C ILE A 7 3.61 27.45 20.07
N PRO A 8 2.37 27.66 20.52
CA PRO A 8 1.33 26.64 20.44
C PRO A 8 1.09 26.17 18.99
N PRO A 9 0.89 24.87 18.73
CA PRO A 9 0.73 24.35 17.36
C PRO A 9 -0.38 25.03 16.55
N TYR A 10 -1.49 25.40 17.18
CA TYR A 10 -2.61 26.06 16.50
C TYR A 10 -2.24 27.43 15.90
N GLU A 11 -1.24 28.13 16.45
CA GLU A 11 -0.78 29.41 15.90
C GLU A 11 0.04 29.18 14.63
N THR A 12 0.88 28.14 14.63
CA THR A 12 1.64 27.73 13.45
C THR A 12 0.77 27.09 12.38
N ASP A 13 -0.28 26.36 12.76
CA ASP A 13 -1.21 25.69 11.83
C ASP A 13 -2.08 26.69 11.05
N ALA A 14 -2.30 27.88 11.62
CA ALA A 14 -3.00 28.98 10.97
C ALA A 14 -2.21 29.63 9.81
N VAL A 15 -0.88 29.39 9.72
CA VAL A 15 -0.08 29.91 8.61
C VAL A 15 -0.42 29.10 7.35
N PRO A 16 -0.92 29.73 6.27
CA PRO A 16 -1.32 29.01 5.07
C PRO A 16 -0.16 28.19 4.47
N VAL A 17 -0.45 26.97 4.03
CA VAL A 17 0.53 26.11 3.32
C VAL A 17 1.12 26.84 2.12
N SER A 18 0.34 27.63 1.38
CA SER A 18 0.83 28.46 0.28
C SER A 18 1.97 29.38 0.69
N THR A 19 1.80 30.10 1.81
CA THR A 19 2.81 31.02 2.34
C THR A 19 4.08 30.28 2.76
N LEU A 20 3.93 29.11 3.41
CA LEU A 20 5.08 28.29 3.79
C LEU A 20 5.82 27.78 2.55
N LEU A 21 5.10 27.28 1.55
CA LEU A 21 5.68 26.79 0.30
C LEU A 21 6.40 27.90 -0.46
N GLU A 22 5.80 29.08 -0.62
CA GLU A 22 6.46 30.23 -1.24
C GLU A 22 7.74 30.61 -0.49
N THR A 23 7.74 30.51 0.83
CA THR A 23 8.89 30.85 1.67
C THR A 23 10.03 29.82 1.55
N PHE A 24 9.72 28.52 1.56
CA PHE A 24 10.75 27.47 1.57
C PHE A 24 11.18 27.01 0.16
N TRP A 25 10.28 27.08 -0.81
CA TRP A 25 10.49 26.57 -2.17
C TRP A 25 10.51 27.64 -3.25
N GLY A 26 9.95 28.81 -2.96
CA GLY A 26 10.07 29.98 -3.82
C GLY A 26 11.41 30.70 -3.64
N GLY A 27 11.68 31.68 -4.50
CA GLY A 27 12.86 32.53 -4.41
C GLY A 27 13.48 32.86 -5.76
N GLU A 28 14.71 33.34 -5.76
CA GLU A 28 15.42 33.65 -7.01
C GLU A 28 15.53 32.40 -7.89
N GLY A 29 14.96 32.46 -9.09
CA GLY A 29 14.97 31.36 -10.05
C GLY A 29 13.82 30.36 -9.91
N TRP A 30 13.01 30.43 -8.85
CA TRP A 30 11.97 29.44 -8.54
C TRP A 30 10.60 30.07 -8.29
N GLN A 31 9.57 29.45 -8.87
CA GLN A 31 8.17 29.75 -8.62
C GLN A 31 7.46 28.51 -8.07
N VAL A 32 6.57 28.71 -7.11
CA VAL A 32 5.65 27.66 -6.64
C VAL A 32 4.28 27.89 -7.25
N ASP A 33 3.75 26.86 -7.87
CA ASP A 33 2.34 26.78 -8.25
C ASP A 33 1.61 26.05 -7.12
N VAL A 34 0.91 26.81 -6.30
CA VAL A 34 0.09 26.25 -5.23
C VAL A 34 -1.11 25.61 -5.91
N GLY A 35 -1.18 24.29 -5.89
CA GLY A 35 -2.21 23.56 -6.60
C GLY A 35 -3.60 23.71 -5.97
N MET A 36 -4.37 22.63 -5.95
CA MET A 36 -5.80 22.73 -5.62
C MET A 36 -6.06 22.43 -4.15
N SER A 37 -6.86 23.26 -3.50
CA SER A 37 -7.43 22.89 -2.19
C SER A 37 -8.26 21.61 -2.33
N PRO A 38 -8.19 20.71 -1.34
CA PRO A 38 -9.09 19.57 -1.32
C PRO A 38 -10.53 20.01 -1.16
N ARG A 39 -11.45 19.12 -1.53
CA ARG A 39 -12.88 19.31 -1.35
C ARG A 39 -13.45 18.12 -0.59
N GLN A 40 -14.56 18.33 0.09
CA GLN A 40 -15.30 17.24 0.71
C GLN A 40 -15.78 16.24 -0.35
N LEU A 41 -15.65 14.95 -0.02
CA LEU A 41 -16.09 13.83 -0.85
C LEU A 41 -16.92 12.86 -0.01
N PRO A 42 -17.83 12.07 -0.61
CA PRO A 42 -18.48 10.96 0.06
C PRO A 42 -17.50 9.78 0.20
N VAL A 43 -16.54 9.91 1.13
CA VAL A 43 -15.39 9.00 1.29
C VAL A 43 -15.83 7.53 1.40
N VAL A 44 -16.82 7.25 2.27
CA VAL A 44 -17.34 5.89 2.48
C VAL A 44 -17.93 5.30 1.20
N ASP A 45 -18.71 6.07 0.45
CA ASP A 45 -19.36 5.59 -0.77
C ASP A 45 -18.33 5.32 -1.87
N ILE A 46 -17.34 6.21 -2.03
CA ILE A 46 -16.25 6.02 -3.00
C ILE A 46 -15.47 4.75 -2.67
N ILE A 47 -15.10 4.55 -1.40
CA ILE A 47 -14.35 3.37 -0.97
C ILE A 47 -15.16 2.09 -1.14
N ARG A 48 -16.46 2.10 -0.79
CA ARG A 48 -17.36 0.96 -1.00
C ARG A 48 -17.43 0.57 -2.48
N VAL A 49 -17.71 1.54 -3.36
CA VAL A 49 -17.81 1.26 -4.80
C VAL A 49 -16.45 0.87 -5.37
N ALA A 50 -15.34 1.45 -4.89
CA ALA A 50 -14.01 1.05 -5.31
C ALA A 50 -13.73 -0.42 -4.93
N ALA A 51 -14.02 -0.83 -3.70
CA ALA A 51 -13.88 -2.22 -3.27
C ALA A 51 -14.72 -3.20 -4.13
N GLU A 52 -15.97 -2.83 -4.44
CA GLU A 52 -16.86 -3.60 -5.33
C GLU A 52 -16.35 -3.68 -6.79
N ASN A 53 -15.53 -2.72 -7.22
CA ASN A 53 -15.00 -2.61 -8.58
C ASN A 53 -13.48 -2.82 -8.62
N GLN A 54 -12.95 -3.67 -7.74
CA GLN A 54 -11.53 -4.06 -7.71
C GLN A 54 -10.57 -2.87 -7.71
N TRP A 55 -10.90 -1.85 -6.91
CA TRP A 55 -10.15 -0.61 -6.75
C TRP A 55 -9.95 0.19 -8.05
N ASN A 56 -10.87 0.05 -9.00
CA ASN A 56 -10.92 0.93 -10.17
C ASN A 56 -11.46 2.32 -9.79
N TRP A 57 -10.54 3.22 -9.41
CA TRP A 57 -10.87 4.58 -8.97
C TRP A 57 -11.67 5.38 -9.99
N SER A 58 -11.39 5.23 -11.29
CA SER A 58 -12.16 5.90 -12.35
C SER A 58 -13.63 5.48 -12.34
N THR A 59 -13.90 4.19 -12.18
CA THR A 59 -15.27 3.66 -12.08
C THR A 59 -15.94 4.12 -10.80
N ALA A 60 -15.26 4.03 -9.65
CA ALA A 60 -15.81 4.42 -8.35
C ALA A 60 -16.24 5.89 -8.30
N PHE A 61 -15.36 6.81 -8.72
CA PHE A 61 -15.68 8.23 -8.77
C PHE A 61 -16.83 8.56 -9.73
N ARG A 62 -16.93 7.86 -10.86
CA ARG A 62 -18.04 8.05 -11.81
C ARG A 62 -19.35 7.54 -11.25
N ALA A 63 -19.35 6.35 -10.65
CA ALA A 63 -20.52 5.74 -10.04
C ALA A 63 -21.07 6.57 -8.87
N CYS A 64 -20.19 7.27 -8.13
CA CYS A 64 -20.58 8.22 -7.10
C CYS A 64 -21.02 9.60 -7.65
N GLY A 65 -21.11 9.77 -8.97
CA GLY A 65 -21.54 11.02 -9.61
C GLY A 65 -20.54 12.17 -9.50
N ILE A 66 -19.29 11.90 -9.12
CA ILE A 66 -18.28 12.93 -8.84
C ILE A 66 -17.67 13.49 -10.12
N TYR A 67 -17.36 12.63 -11.09
CA TYR A 67 -16.84 13.01 -12.40
C TYR A 67 -17.59 12.30 -13.52
N LYS A 68 -17.99 13.06 -14.55
CA LYS A 68 -18.59 12.49 -15.78
C LYS A 68 -17.51 11.96 -16.72
N GLU A 69 -16.39 12.67 -16.82
CA GLU A 69 -15.26 12.33 -17.69
C GLU A 69 -14.29 11.35 -17.03
N LYS A 70 -13.52 10.63 -17.84
CA LYS A 70 -12.45 9.77 -17.34
C LYS A 70 -11.28 10.63 -16.84
N LYS A 71 -10.88 10.45 -15.59
CA LYS A 71 -9.66 11.04 -14.99
C LYS A 71 -8.62 9.97 -14.75
N GLN A 72 -7.36 10.38 -14.64
CA GLN A 72 -6.27 9.46 -14.32
C GLN A 72 -6.46 8.88 -12.90
N PRO A 73 -6.29 7.57 -12.67
CA PRO A 73 -6.49 6.96 -11.36
C PRO A 73 -5.62 7.56 -10.24
N GLY A 74 -4.36 7.90 -10.52
CA GLY A 74 -3.44 8.54 -9.55
C GLY A 74 -4.05 9.81 -8.95
N PHE A 75 -4.44 10.74 -9.83
CA PHE A 75 -5.09 11.99 -9.44
C PHE A 75 -6.36 11.78 -8.59
N LEU A 76 -7.19 10.79 -8.94
CA LEU A 76 -8.41 10.48 -8.18
C LEU A 76 -8.10 9.97 -6.78
N PHE A 77 -7.04 9.18 -6.64
CA PHE A 77 -6.61 8.66 -5.35
C PHE A 77 -5.99 9.74 -4.48
N GLU A 78 -5.15 10.61 -5.03
CA GLU A 78 -4.66 11.80 -4.34
C GLU A 78 -5.81 12.69 -3.84
N GLU A 79 -6.86 12.84 -4.67
CA GLU A 79 -8.07 13.57 -4.28
C GLU A 79 -8.81 12.91 -3.12
N LEU A 80 -8.93 11.58 -3.14
CA LEU A 80 -9.53 10.81 -2.05
C LEU A 80 -8.72 10.93 -0.76
N VAL A 81 -7.39 10.80 -0.84
CA VAL A 81 -6.50 10.92 0.32
C VAL A 81 -6.61 12.31 0.94
N ALA A 82 -6.59 13.38 0.14
CA ALA A 82 -6.75 14.71 0.70
C ALA A 82 -8.15 14.98 1.27
N ALA A 83 -9.20 14.37 0.70
CA ALA A 83 -10.54 14.43 1.29
C ALA A 83 -10.63 13.69 2.62
N ILE A 84 -9.92 12.57 2.76
CA ILE A 84 -9.75 11.86 4.04
C ILE A 84 -9.06 12.78 5.07
N LEU A 85 -8.01 13.52 4.67
CA LEU A 85 -7.34 14.47 5.56
C LEU A 85 -8.28 15.60 6.01
N LEU A 86 -9.07 16.17 5.10
CA LEU A 86 -10.10 17.15 5.47
C LEU A 86 -11.10 16.57 6.48
N GLU A 87 -11.59 15.36 6.24
CA GLU A 87 -12.55 14.68 7.13
C GLU A 87 -11.95 14.40 8.52
N MET A 88 -10.62 14.25 8.62
CA MET A 88 -9.88 14.14 9.88
C MET A 88 -9.72 15.48 10.63
N GLY A 89 -10.06 16.61 10.00
CA GLY A 89 -9.85 17.96 10.56
C GLY A 89 -8.49 18.59 10.19
N VAL A 90 -7.83 18.10 9.15
CA VAL A 90 -6.62 18.74 8.58
C VAL A 90 -7.08 19.73 7.50
N ASP A 91 -7.34 20.98 7.89
CA ASP A 91 -7.95 21.97 6.99
C ASP A 91 -6.96 22.68 6.06
N ASN A 92 -5.71 22.84 6.50
CA ASN A 92 -4.69 23.59 5.76
C ASN A 92 -3.89 22.66 4.85
N VAL A 93 -4.49 22.30 3.71
CA VAL A 93 -3.99 21.27 2.78
C VAL A 93 -4.04 21.78 1.34
N MET A 94 -3.00 21.45 0.56
CA MET A 94 -2.92 21.71 -0.88
C MET A 94 -2.53 20.42 -1.61
N ARG A 95 -3.10 20.21 -2.79
CA ARG A 95 -2.76 19.09 -3.68
C ARG A 95 -2.03 19.56 -4.93
N ASN A 96 -1.25 18.67 -5.54
CA ASN A 96 -0.55 18.90 -6.82
C ASN A 96 0.26 20.20 -6.78
N VAL A 97 1.16 20.29 -5.80
CA VAL A 97 2.04 21.44 -5.61
C VAL A 97 3.22 21.29 -6.56
N LEU A 98 3.43 22.29 -7.42
CA LEU A 98 4.51 22.26 -8.41
C LEU A 98 5.58 23.29 -8.09
N ARG A 99 6.84 22.88 -8.11
CA ARG A 99 7.99 23.78 -8.15
C ARG A 99 8.47 23.92 -9.58
N LYS A 100 8.48 25.16 -10.07
CA LYS A 100 8.81 25.52 -11.45
C LYS A 100 10.02 26.43 -11.49
N SER A 101 10.85 26.28 -12.52
CA SER A 101 11.84 27.31 -12.85
C SER A 101 11.12 28.55 -13.36
N VAL A 102 11.63 29.75 -13.04
CA VAL A 102 11.12 31.02 -13.62
C VAL A 102 11.26 31.07 -15.15
N GLN A 103 12.15 30.26 -15.73
CA GLN A 103 12.30 30.11 -17.19
C GLN A 103 11.24 29.17 -17.79
N GLY A 104 10.35 28.63 -16.97
CA GLY A 104 9.40 27.58 -17.34
C GLY A 104 9.96 26.18 -17.10
N GLY A 105 9.04 25.22 -16.97
CA GLY A 105 9.36 23.81 -16.69
C GLY A 105 9.11 23.42 -15.23
N VAL A 106 8.43 22.29 -15.05
CA VAL A 106 8.23 21.67 -13.74
C VAL A 106 9.51 20.94 -13.37
N VAL A 107 10.08 21.29 -12.21
CA VAL A 107 11.27 20.63 -11.67
C VAL A 107 10.87 19.59 -10.63
N GLN A 108 9.80 19.87 -9.88
CA GLN A 108 9.33 18.98 -8.84
C GLN A 108 7.82 19.11 -8.66
N GLU A 109 7.21 18.00 -8.28
CA GLU A 109 5.79 17.87 -7.98
C GLU A 109 5.65 17.14 -6.65
N VAL A 110 4.70 17.60 -5.83
CA VAL A 110 4.32 16.97 -4.58
C VAL A 110 2.81 16.85 -4.54
N ASP A 111 2.34 15.63 -4.29
CA ASP A 111 0.93 15.30 -4.45
C ASP A 111 0.05 15.98 -3.40
N ILE A 112 0.47 15.98 -2.13
CA ILE A 112 -0.26 16.60 -1.02
C ILE A 112 0.73 17.23 -0.04
N VAL A 113 0.48 18.50 0.31
CA VAL A 113 1.18 19.21 1.38
C VAL A 113 0.17 19.77 2.36
N ALA A 114 0.42 19.60 3.64
CA ALA A 114 -0.45 20.06 4.72
C ALA A 114 0.37 20.74 5.83
N ASN A 115 -0.18 21.77 6.45
CA ASN A 115 0.37 22.37 7.67
C ASN A 115 -0.53 22.00 8.85
N HIS A 116 -0.02 21.16 9.74
CA HIS A 116 -0.80 20.63 10.87
C HIS A 116 0.12 20.13 11.98
N GLY A 117 -0.24 20.36 13.24
CA GLY A 117 0.60 19.99 14.38
C GLY A 117 1.91 20.77 14.44
N GLY A 118 1.88 22.02 13.96
CA GLY A 118 2.97 22.97 13.91
C GLY A 118 4.10 22.63 12.95
N ARG A 119 3.79 21.91 11.86
CA ARG A 119 4.79 21.50 10.87
C ARG A 119 4.18 21.21 9.50
N LEU A 120 5.03 21.22 8.48
CA LEU A 120 4.69 20.72 7.14
C LEU A 120 4.72 19.19 7.12
N ASN A 121 3.61 18.61 6.69
CA ASN A 121 3.41 17.18 6.48
C ASN A 121 3.17 16.97 4.98
N ILE A 122 3.98 16.11 4.38
CA ILE A 122 3.96 15.83 2.94
C ILE A 122 3.47 14.41 2.75
N VAL A 123 2.54 14.20 1.81
CA VAL A 123 2.12 12.86 1.40
C VAL A 123 2.38 12.72 -0.10
N ASP A 124 3.29 11.81 -0.44
CA ASP A 124 3.58 11.38 -1.80
C ASP A 124 2.76 10.11 -2.06
N CYS A 125 1.78 10.18 -2.94
CA CYS A 125 0.88 9.11 -3.33
C CYS A 125 1.28 8.55 -4.69
N LYS A 126 1.55 7.24 -4.75
CA LYS A 126 1.85 6.60 -6.04
C LYS A 126 1.00 5.36 -6.25
N LEU A 127 -0.04 5.52 -7.06
CA LEU A 127 -0.75 4.41 -7.68
C LEU A 127 0.00 3.97 -8.93
N ARG A 128 0.62 2.80 -8.86
CA ARG A 128 1.22 2.17 -10.03
C ARG A 128 0.18 1.36 -10.78
N ALA A 129 0.11 1.51 -12.10
CA ALA A 129 -0.53 0.51 -12.93
C ALA A 129 0.38 -0.72 -13.03
N TRP A 130 -0.22 -1.92 -13.08
CA TRP A 130 0.52 -3.16 -13.26
C TRP A 130 1.41 -3.14 -14.52
N GLU A 131 0.94 -2.45 -15.57
CA GLU A 131 1.61 -2.30 -16.87
C GLU A 131 2.95 -1.57 -16.78
N ASP A 132 3.03 -0.61 -15.86
CA ASP A 132 4.24 0.19 -15.66
C ASP A 132 5.33 -0.66 -15.02
N GLU A 133 4.98 -1.46 -14.02
CA GLU A 133 5.91 -2.38 -13.35
C GLU A 133 6.38 -3.51 -14.26
N ALA A 134 5.49 -4.07 -15.07
CA ALA A 134 5.84 -5.15 -16.00
C ALA A 134 6.86 -4.73 -17.08
N ARG A 135 7.02 -3.43 -17.33
CA ARG A 135 7.88 -2.89 -18.39
C ARG A 135 9.28 -2.47 -17.92
N ASP A 136 9.62 -2.62 -16.64
CA ASP A 136 10.88 -2.15 -16.02
C ASP A 136 11.20 -0.66 -16.33
N LYS A 137 10.20 0.12 -16.75
CA LYS A 137 10.32 1.56 -17.02
C LYS A 137 10.20 2.39 -15.74
N VAL A 138 10.13 1.73 -14.58
CA VAL A 138 9.79 2.37 -13.32
C VAL A 138 11.07 2.73 -12.57
N GLU A 139 11.09 3.95 -12.08
CA GLU A 139 12.07 4.38 -11.11
C GLU A 139 12.10 3.43 -9.89
N SER A 140 13.30 3.04 -9.47
CA SER A 140 13.50 2.19 -8.30
C SER A 140 12.98 2.86 -7.03
N ILE A 141 12.49 2.07 -6.06
CA ILE A 141 12.04 2.65 -4.79
C ILE A 141 13.17 3.32 -4.03
N THR A 142 14.41 2.82 -4.17
CA THR A 142 15.60 3.45 -3.60
C THR A 142 15.79 4.87 -4.10
N SER A 143 15.54 5.11 -5.40
CA SER A 143 15.57 6.45 -5.98
C SER A 143 14.41 7.30 -5.45
N GLN A 144 13.20 6.75 -5.38
CA GLN A 144 12.02 7.44 -4.82
C GLN A 144 12.24 7.84 -3.36
N LEU A 145 12.77 6.95 -2.52
CA LEU A 145 13.09 7.23 -1.13
C LEU A 145 14.15 8.32 -1.01
N ARG A 146 15.18 8.30 -1.85
CA ARG A 146 16.20 9.36 -1.87
C ARG A 146 15.60 10.71 -2.28
N GLN A 147 14.78 10.73 -3.33
CA GLN A 147 14.11 11.95 -3.80
C GLN A 147 13.13 12.49 -2.77
N ALA A 148 12.36 11.61 -2.11
CA ALA A 148 11.47 11.99 -1.01
C ALA A 148 12.25 12.57 0.17
N ALA A 149 13.37 11.96 0.56
CA ALA A 149 14.24 12.49 1.62
C ALA A 149 14.78 13.89 1.28
N HIS A 150 15.14 14.11 0.02
CA HIS A 150 15.57 15.41 -0.47
C HIS A 150 14.41 16.43 -0.44
N THR A 151 13.25 16.05 -0.99
CA THR A 151 12.01 16.84 -0.98
C THR A 151 11.64 17.30 0.43
N ARG A 152 11.62 16.38 1.40
CA ARG A 152 11.31 16.67 2.80
C ARG A 152 12.24 17.74 3.38
N ARG A 153 13.54 17.60 3.14
CA ARG A 153 14.56 18.55 3.63
C ARG A 153 14.44 19.91 2.97
N GLU A 154 14.17 19.96 1.66
CA GLU A 154 14.02 21.23 0.94
C GLU A 154 12.73 21.96 1.32
N LEU A 155 11.62 21.24 1.48
CA LEU A 155 10.28 21.85 1.62
C LEU A 155 10.01 22.37 3.05
N GLY A 156 10.55 21.73 4.08
CA GLY A 156 10.35 22.21 5.45
C GLY A 156 11.46 21.83 6.42
N GLY A 157 12.67 21.61 5.91
CA GLY A 157 13.86 21.40 6.71
C GLY A 157 13.77 20.19 7.64
N LEU A 158 14.28 20.35 8.86
CA LEU A 158 14.28 19.30 9.88
C LEU A 158 12.90 19.05 10.50
N GLY A 159 11.98 20.03 10.41
CA GLY A 159 10.65 19.94 11.02
C GLY A 159 9.62 19.21 10.17
N ALA A 160 9.85 19.12 8.85
CA ALA A 160 8.93 18.46 7.94
C ALA A 160 8.94 16.94 8.08
N ARG A 161 7.75 16.36 7.92
CA ARG A 161 7.52 14.92 7.79
C ARG A 161 7.08 14.60 6.37
N LEU A 162 7.48 13.43 5.87
CA LEU A 162 7.04 12.94 4.58
C LEU A 162 6.63 11.48 4.68
N LEU A 163 5.43 11.20 4.20
CA LEU A 163 4.84 9.88 4.07
C LEU A 163 4.79 9.46 2.61
N LEU A 164 5.36 8.30 2.28
CA LEU A 164 5.15 7.64 1.00
C LEU A 164 3.97 6.69 1.11
N LEU A 165 2.89 6.98 0.38
CA LEU A 165 1.74 6.10 0.24
C LEU A 165 1.88 5.30 -1.06
N ARG A 166 2.11 3.99 -0.93
CA ARG A 166 2.42 3.04 -2.01
C ARG A 166 1.45 1.86 -1.98
N PRO A 167 0.15 2.10 -2.24
CA PRO A 167 -0.88 1.11 -1.98
C PRO A 167 -0.87 -0.12 -2.90
N ASN A 168 -0.04 -0.12 -3.95
CA ASN A 168 0.07 -1.23 -4.90
C ASN A 168 1.44 -1.91 -4.87
N ARG A 169 2.32 -1.55 -3.94
CA ARG A 169 3.67 -2.10 -3.86
C ARG A 169 3.96 -2.48 -2.42
N SER A 170 4.41 -3.70 -2.20
CA SER A 170 5.02 -4.10 -0.93
C SER A 170 6.50 -3.72 -0.93
N LEU A 171 6.98 -3.13 0.16
CA LEU A 171 8.40 -2.92 0.40
C LEU A 171 8.99 -4.16 1.08
N ASN A 172 10.26 -4.44 0.81
CA ASN A 172 11.00 -5.43 1.58
C ASN A 172 11.68 -4.78 2.80
N GLU A 173 12.20 -5.62 3.70
CA GLU A 173 12.86 -5.19 4.94
C GLU A 173 13.98 -4.16 4.70
N THR A 174 14.84 -4.38 3.71
CA THR A 174 15.93 -3.45 3.37
C THR A 174 15.40 -2.09 2.91
N GLU A 175 14.29 -2.08 2.16
CA GLU A 175 13.63 -0.86 1.71
C GLU A 175 12.97 -0.11 2.87
N HIS A 176 12.39 -0.82 3.84
CA HIS A 176 11.86 -0.23 5.08
C HIS A 176 12.99 0.38 5.94
N GLN A 177 14.08 -0.34 6.15
CA GLN A 177 15.25 0.16 6.89
C GLN A 177 15.84 1.41 6.22
N LEU A 178 15.86 1.44 4.88
CA LEU A 178 16.31 2.62 4.14
C LEU A 178 15.36 3.81 4.32
N ALA A 179 14.04 3.58 4.30
CA ALA A 179 13.06 4.64 4.55
C ALA A 179 13.23 5.22 5.97
N GLU A 180 13.41 4.36 6.98
CA GLU A 180 13.69 4.77 8.35
C GLU A 180 14.99 5.58 8.46
N ALA A 181 16.07 5.14 7.81
CA ALA A 181 17.33 5.88 7.77
C ALA A 181 17.19 7.29 7.16
N TYR A 182 16.25 7.47 6.23
CA TYR A 182 15.90 8.77 5.67
C TYR A 182 14.87 9.56 6.48
N GLN A 183 14.37 9.01 7.58
CA GLN A 183 13.29 9.55 8.41
C GLN A 183 12.01 9.79 7.57
N LEU A 184 11.68 8.80 6.76
CA LEU A 184 10.47 8.75 5.96
C LEU A 184 9.52 7.74 6.57
N GLU A 185 8.24 8.08 6.55
CA GLU A 185 7.20 7.11 6.86
C GLU A 185 6.71 6.50 5.54
N VAL A 186 6.32 5.23 5.58
CA VAL A 186 5.78 4.53 4.42
C VAL A 186 4.50 3.82 4.86
N ILE A 187 3.48 3.89 4.01
CA ILE A 187 2.35 2.96 4.03
C ILE A 187 2.38 2.25 2.69
N ASP A 188 2.71 0.98 2.72
CA ASP A 188 2.81 0.14 1.53
C ASP A 188 1.56 -0.73 1.35
N ALA A 189 1.60 -1.63 0.36
CA ALA A 189 0.51 -2.57 0.10
C ALA A 189 0.14 -3.46 1.30
N GLN A 190 1.10 -3.86 2.12
CA GLN A 190 0.87 -4.76 3.27
C GLN A 190 0.14 -4.05 4.40
N GLU A 191 0.31 -2.73 4.49
CA GLU A 191 -0.25 -1.89 5.54
C GLU A 191 -1.60 -1.25 5.16
N CYS A 192 -2.06 -1.46 3.93
CA CYS A 192 -3.25 -0.80 3.37
C CYS A 192 -4.55 -1.09 4.10
N SER A 193 -4.69 -2.24 4.78
CA SER A 193 -5.89 -2.55 5.59
C SER A 193 -6.12 -1.55 6.72
N THR A 194 -5.06 -0.84 7.15
CA THR A 194 -5.10 0.16 8.23
C THR A 194 -4.61 1.53 7.76
N VAL A 195 -4.78 1.83 6.46
CA VAL A 195 -4.26 3.04 5.82
C VAL A 195 -4.79 4.33 6.47
N ILE A 196 -6.06 4.37 6.87
CA ILE A 196 -6.70 5.58 7.42
C ILE A 196 -6.19 5.84 8.83
N THR A 197 -6.09 4.80 9.67
CA THR A 197 -5.50 4.88 11.01
C THR A 197 -4.03 5.27 10.95
N LYS A 198 -3.26 4.74 9.99
CA LYS A 198 -1.85 5.11 9.81
C LYS A 198 -1.69 6.54 9.31
N LEU A 199 -2.55 7.00 8.40
CA LEU A 199 -2.63 8.42 8.01
C LEU A 199 -2.93 9.31 9.21
N ALA A 200 -3.95 8.99 10.02
CA ALA A 200 -4.27 9.77 11.21
C ALA A 200 -3.07 9.84 12.19
N ARG A 201 -2.37 8.72 12.42
CA ARG A 201 -1.15 8.70 13.23
C ARG A 201 -0.04 9.58 12.65
N PHE A 202 0.15 9.56 11.32
CA PHE A 202 1.09 10.46 10.65
C PHE A 202 0.76 11.93 10.93
N PHE A 203 -0.52 12.29 10.97
CA PHE A 203 -0.96 13.65 11.31
C PHE A 203 -1.09 13.93 12.82
N GLY A 204 -0.79 12.96 13.70
CA GLY A 204 -0.92 13.13 15.16
C GLY A 204 -2.36 13.12 15.67
N ILE A 205 -3.28 12.56 14.88
CA ILE A 205 -4.70 12.46 15.17
C ILE A 205 -4.97 11.12 15.86
N ASN A 206 -5.46 11.19 17.09
CA ASN A 206 -5.59 10.01 17.96
C ASN A 206 -6.93 9.28 17.82
N GLN A 207 -7.94 9.92 17.22
CA GLN A 207 -9.27 9.35 17.12
C GLN A 207 -9.87 9.66 15.75
N LEU A 208 -10.26 8.59 15.03
CA LEU A 208 -11.02 8.69 13.79
C LEU A 208 -12.50 8.95 14.11
N ASN A 209 -13.16 9.76 13.27
CA ASN A 209 -14.60 9.89 13.31
C ASN A 209 -15.31 8.63 12.77
N GLU A 210 -16.63 8.51 12.97
CA GLU A 210 -17.39 7.32 12.58
C GLU A 210 -17.32 7.03 11.07
N THR A 211 -17.37 8.08 10.24
CA THR A 211 -17.23 8.00 8.78
C THR A 211 -15.94 7.30 8.37
N LEU A 212 -14.81 7.73 8.95
CA LEU A 212 -13.48 7.22 8.63
C LEU A 212 -13.24 5.83 9.21
N GLN A 213 -13.79 5.52 10.38
CA GLN A 213 -13.78 4.16 10.93
C GLN A 213 -14.55 3.19 10.02
N GLN A 214 -15.72 3.60 9.51
CA GLN A 214 -16.49 2.81 8.57
C GLN A 214 -15.74 2.60 7.24
N ALA A 215 -15.15 3.66 6.72
CA ALA A 215 -14.32 3.58 5.51
C ALA A 215 -13.15 2.60 5.66
N GLU A 216 -12.43 2.64 6.78
CA GLU A 216 -11.32 1.73 7.05
C GLU A 216 -11.78 0.29 7.20
N LYS A 217 -12.93 0.05 7.84
CA LYS A 217 -13.51 -1.29 7.95
C LYS A 217 -13.81 -1.90 6.58
N ILE A 218 -14.34 -1.10 5.65
CA ILE A 218 -14.59 -1.56 4.26
C ILE A 218 -13.27 -1.92 3.58
N ILE A 219 -12.24 -1.08 3.76
CA ILE A 219 -10.90 -1.35 3.22
C ILE A 219 -10.35 -2.65 3.77
N ASP A 220 -10.35 -2.83 5.09
CA ASP A 220 -9.84 -4.01 5.77
C ASP A 220 -10.55 -5.29 5.30
N GLU A 221 -11.90 -5.28 5.26
CA GLU A 221 -12.68 -6.43 4.77
C GLU A 221 -12.37 -6.77 3.30
N ALA A 222 -12.21 -5.77 2.43
CA ALA A 222 -11.91 -5.97 1.02
C ALA A 222 -10.46 -6.45 0.80
N VAL A 223 -9.50 -5.89 1.56
CA VAL A 223 -8.09 -6.26 1.50
C VAL A 223 -7.88 -7.69 1.97
N ARG A 224 -8.54 -8.12 3.06
CA ARG A 224 -8.46 -9.52 3.56
C ARG A 224 -9.01 -10.54 2.56
N LYS A 225 -10.03 -10.17 1.77
CA LYS A 225 -10.63 -11.04 0.76
C LYS A 225 -9.81 -11.14 -0.53
N SER A 226 -8.88 -10.20 -0.78
CA SER A 226 -8.09 -10.22 -2.01
C SER A 226 -6.85 -11.11 -1.89
N LEU A 227 -6.42 -11.68 -3.01
CA LEU A 227 -5.19 -12.46 -3.09
C LEU A 227 -3.92 -11.63 -2.79
N VAL A 228 -3.98 -10.34 -3.12
CA VAL A 228 -2.90 -9.36 -2.94
C VAL A 228 -3.48 -8.13 -2.26
N PRO A 229 -2.98 -7.76 -1.06
CA PRO A 229 -3.47 -6.57 -0.39
C PRO A 229 -3.06 -5.34 -1.22
N ARG A 230 -4.04 -4.54 -1.66
CA ARG A 230 -3.80 -3.34 -2.47
C ARG A 230 -5.00 -2.40 -2.49
N LEU A 231 -4.77 -1.14 -2.87
CA LEU A 231 -5.82 -0.16 -3.16
C LEU A 231 -5.67 0.40 -4.57
N GLY A 232 -5.52 -0.49 -5.55
CA GLY A 232 -5.44 -0.12 -6.96
C GLY A 232 -5.81 -1.27 -7.87
N ALA A 233 -6.01 -0.93 -9.15
CA ALA A 233 -6.56 -1.86 -10.14
C ALA A 233 -5.76 -3.16 -10.20
N ALA A 234 -6.48 -4.27 -10.27
CA ALA A 234 -5.91 -5.59 -10.39
C ALA A 234 -5.07 -5.74 -11.66
N SER A 235 -4.00 -6.53 -11.57
CA SER A 235 -3.41 -7.09 -12.78
C SER A 235 -4.44 -8.04 -13.42
N PRO A 236 -4.47 -8.16 -14.76
CA PRO A 236 -5.35 -9.10 -15.45
C PRO A 236 -5.16 -10.54 -14.97
N LEU A 237 -3.96 -10.87 -14.48
CA LEU A 237 -3.65 -12.19 -13.93
C LEU A 237 -4.32 -12.42 -12.58
N ILE A 238 -4.23 -11.49 -11.63
CA ILE A 238 -4.92 -11.62 -10.35
C ILE A 238 -6.43 -11.62 -10.57
N GLU A 239 -6.93 -10.77 -11.45
CA GLU A 239 -8.35 -10.78 -11.82
C GLU A 239 -8.76 -12.11 -12.47
N MET A 240 -7.92 -12.70 -13.32
CA MET A 240 -8.15 -14.03 -13.87
C MET A 240 -8.17 -15.09 -12.77
N CYS A 241 -7.33 -15.00 -11.74
CA CYS A 241 -7.32 -15.95 -10.63
C CYS A 241 -8.50 -15.82 -9.69
N GLU A 242 -8.86 -14.58 -9.32
CA GLU A 242 -10.05 -14.30 -8.52
C GLU A 242 -11.32 -14.77 -9.26
N ARG A 243 -11.36 -14.65 -10.60
CA ARG A 243 -12.42 -15.25 -11.42
C ARG A 243 -12.31 -16.76 -11.59
N ALA A 244 -11.10 -17.31 -11.69
CA ALA A 244 -10.91 -18.74 -11.87
C ALA A 244 -11.22 -19.53 -10.59
N SER A 245 -11.16 -18.91 -9.41
CA SER A 245 -11.79 -19.49 -8.21
C SER A 245 -13.31 -19.66 -8.33
N GLU A 246 -13.94 -19.02 -9.32
CA GLU A 246 -15.37 -19.11 -9.59
C GLU A 246 -15.70 -20.03 -10.79
N ILE A 247 -14.69 -20.43 -11.60
CA ILE A 247 -14.89 -21.17 -12.86
C ILE A 247 -13.88 -22.31 -13.00
N SER A 248 -14.34 -23.52 -13.33
CA SER A 248 -13.49 -24.69 -13.59
C SER A 248 -12.60 -24.50 -14.83
N GLN A 249 -11.39 -23.96 -14.65
CA GLN A 249 -10.37 -23.83 -15.69
C GLN A 249 -9.07 -24.54 -15.29
N ILE A 250 -8.36 -25.08 -16.29
CA ILE A 250 -7.01 -25.63 -16.12
C ILE A 250 -6.02 -24.45 -16.19
N ILE A 251 -5.22 -24.25 -15.14
CA ILE A 251 -4.25 -23.15 -15.05
C ILE A 251 -2.84 -23.72 -14.89
N ASN A 252 -1.85 -23.12 -15.55
CA ASN A 252 -0.44 -23.41 -15.31
C ASN A 252 0.00 -22.80 -13.97
N LEU A 253 0.12 -23.65 -12.94
CA LEU A 253 0.46 -23.25 -11.58
C LEU A 253 1.87 -22.66 -11.44
N ASP A 254 2.84 -23.06 -12.25
CA ASP A 254 4.22 -22.58 -12.13
C ASP A 254 4.34 -21.10 -12.51
N THR A 255 3.89 -20.74 -13.71
CA THR A 255 3.89 -19.34 -14.16
C THR A 255 2.98 -18.48 -13.30
N LEU A 256 1.83 -19.03 -12.89
CA LEU A 256 0.89 -18.28 -12.08
C LEU A 256 1.45 -17.96 -10.70
N SER A 257 2.01 -18.96 -10.02
CA SER A 257 2.55 -18.80 -8.67
C SER A 257 3.75 -17.86 -8.62
N GLU A 258 4.60 -17.83 -9.65
CA GLU A 258 5.68 -16.84 -9.76
C GLU A 258 5.17 -15.41 -9.84
N ASN A 259 4.14 -15.19 -10.65
CA ASN A 259 3.58 -13.87 -10.82
C ASN A 259 2.80 -13.41 -9.58
N ILE A 260 1.99 -14.28 -8.96
CA ILE A 260 1.29 -13.98 -7.69
C ILE A 260 2.30 -13.69 -6.58
N ALA A 261 3.35 -14.51 -6.46
CA ALA A 261 4.41 -14.29 -5.48
C ALA A 261 5.06 -12.93 -5.69
N ARG A 262 5.45 -12.61 -6.93
CA ARG A 262 6.08 -11.34 -7.27
C ARG A 262 5.16 -10.14 -7.00
N GLU A 263 3.90 -10.19 -7.46
CA GLU A 263 2.93 -9.09 -7.29
C GLU A 263 2.54 -8.88 -5.82
N GLY A 264 2.44 -9.95 -5.04
CA GLY A 264 2.15 -9.86 -3.61
C GLY A 264 3.37 -9.58 -2.73
N GLY A 265 4.57 -9.39 -3.30
CA GLY A 265 5.81 -9.28 -2.54
C GLY A 265 6.14 -10.53 -1.71
N LYS A 266 5.62 -11.71 -2.09
CA LYS A 266 5.71 -12.96 -1.35
C LYS A 266 6.83 -13.83 -1.90
N GLN A 267 7.44 -14.62 -1.02
CA GLN A 267 8.34 -15.70 -1.42
C GLN A 267 7.63 -17.05 -1.56
N TRP A 268 6.32 -17.10 -1.31
CA TRP A 268 5.54 -18.33 -1.37
C TRP A 268 4.08 -18.05 -1.77
N VAL A 269 3.40 -19.10 -2.26
CA VAL A 269 1.96 -19.10 -2.58
C VAL A 269 1.40 -20.45 -2.17
N ALA A 270 0.25 -20.46 -1.49
CA ALA A 270 -0.51 -21.68 -1.21
C ALA A 270 -1.81 -21.71 -2.03
N TYR A 271 -2.14 -22.90 -2.49
CA TYR A 271 -3.33 -23.22 -3.25
C TYR A 271 -4.08 -24.29 -2.49
N PHE A 272 -5.35 -24.04 -2.22
CA PHE A 272 -6.25 -25.05 -1.72
C PHE A 272 -6.88 -25.78 -2.90
N CYS A 273 -6.71 -27.09 -2.95
CA CYS A 273 -7.31 -27.98 -3.91
C CYS A 273 -8.30 -28.88 -3.14
N PRO A 274 -9.59 -28.51 -3.08
CA PRO A 274 -10.58 -29.29 -2.37
C PRO A 274 -10.65 -30.73 -2.90
N PRO A 275 -10.98 -31.72 -2.04
CA PRO A 275 -11.39 -31.55 -0.64
C PRO A 275 -10.25 -31.61 0.39
N ASP A 276 -9.08 -32.14 0.03
CA ASP A 276 -8.09 -32.69 0.97
C ASP A 276 -6.64 -32.34 0.63
N LEU A 277 -6.41 -31.47 -0.35
CA LEU A 277 -5.07 -31.14 -0.83
C LEU A 277 -4.74 -29.65 -0.66
N VAL A 278 -3.59 -29.37 -0.08
CA VAL A 278 -2.96 -28.04 -0.12
C VAL A 278 -1.65 -28.13 -0.87
N PHE A 279 -1.47 -27.25 -1.85
CA PHE A 279 -0.24 -27.12 -2.59
C PHE A 279 0.44 -25.80 -2.22
N ILE A 280 1.66 -25.87 -1.71
CA ILE A 280 2.45 -24.69 -1.35
C ILE A 280 3.69 -24.66 -2.23
N ARG A 281 3.90 -23.54 -2.89
CA ARG A 281 5.15 -23.25 -3.58
C ARG A 281 5.91 -22.19 -2.79
N CYS A 282 7.18 -22.45 -2.52
CA CYS A 282 8.09 -21.54 -1.83
C CYS A 282 9.36 -21.35 -2.66
N LYS A 283 9.81 -20.11 -2.82
CA LYS A 283 11.14 -19.81 -3.33
C LYS A 283 12.14 -20.07 -2.21
N CYS A 284 13.12 -20.94 -2.44
CA CYS A 284 14.16 -21.20 -1.45
C CYS A 284 15.07 -19.97 -1.38
N ALA A 285 15.12 -19.30 -0.23
CA ALA A 285 16.22 -18.40 0.07
C ALA A 285 17.50 -19.23 0.23
N ALA A 286 18.66 -18.69 -0.16
CA ALA A 286 19.94 -19.40 -0.11
C ALA A 286 20.32 -19.91 1.30
N GLU A 287 19.63 -19.41 2.33
CA GLU A 287 19.93 -19.63 3.76
C GLU A 287 18.94 -20.56 4.47
N ILE A 288 17.82 -20.94 3.83
CA ILE A 288 16.80 -21.79 4.46
C ILE A 288 16.97 -23.22 3.94
N THR A 289 17.29 -24.15 4.85
CA THR A 289 17.39 -25.57 4.53
C THR A 289 16.02 -26.17 4.27
N THR A 290 15.96 -27.14 3.36
CA THR A 290 14.73 -27.85 3.01
C THR A 290 14.06 -28.51 4.22
N ASP A 291 14.84 -28.90 5.23
CA ASP A 291 14.32 -29.53 6.45
C ASP A 291 13.68 -28.50 7.41
N ALA A 292 14.20 -27.28 7.47
CA ALA A 292 13.58 -26.19 8.23
C ALA A 292 12.21 -25.80 7.63
N ILE A 293 12.12 -25.79 6.30
CA ILE A 293 10.86 -25.59 5.57
C ILE A 293 9.85 -26.68 5.96
N GLN A 294 10.28 -27.93 5.96
CA GLN A 294 9.43 -29.08 6.28
C GLN A 294 8.90 -29.02 7.72
N GLN A 295 9.77 -28.85 8.71
CA GLN A 295 9.37 -28.78 10.11
C GLN A 295 8.37 -27.65 10.36
N ARG A 296 8.55 -26.50 9.67
CA ARG A 296 7.64 -25.37 9.81
C ARG A 296 6.27 -25.67 9.20
N VAL A 297 6.23 -26.27 8.02
CA VAL A 297 4.97 -26.64 7.37
C VAL A 297 4.26 -27.73 8.15
N GLU A 298 4.96 -28.75 8.65
CA GLU A 298 4.41 -29.74 9.57
C GLU A 298 3.82 -29.08 10.81
N HIS A 299 4.53 -28.14 11.43
CA HIS A 299 4.03 -27.42 12.59
C HIS A 299 2.75 -26.62 12.30
N ILE A 300 2.71 -25.91 11.17
CA ILE A 300 1.57 -25.11 10.74
C ILE A 300 0.34 -26.02 10.49
N PHE A 301 0.50 -27.09 9.72
CA PHE A 301 -0.62 -27.92 9.26
C PHE A 301 -1.01 -29.04 10.23
N SER A 302 -0.14 -29.45 11.16
CA SER A 302 -0.48 -30.41 12.23
C SER A 302 -1.64 -29.95 13.11
N LYS A 303 -1.90 -28.64 13.17
CA LYS A 303 -3.04 -28.05 13.88
C LYS A 303 -4.39 -28.30 13.20
N TRP A 304 -4.40 -28.65 11.92
CA TRP A 304 -5.62 -28.71 11.10
C TRP A 304 -5.93 -30.11 10.58
N SER A 305 -5.05 -31.07 10.86
CA SER A 305 -5.28 -32.47 10.55
C SER A 305 -5.75 -33.20 11.81
N HIS A 306 -7.02 -33.63 11.83
CA HIS A 306 -7.52 -34.56 12.85
C HIS A 306 -7.01 -36.00 12.66
N GLY A 307 -6.05 -36.20 11.76
CA GLY A 307 -5.43 -37.47 11.40
C GLY A 307 -4.05 -37.24 10.79
N PRO A 308 -3.40 -38.29 10.27
CA PRO A 308 -2.13 -38.17 9.57
C PRO A 308 -2.28 -37.24 8.35
N CYS A 309 -1.39 -36.26 8.24
CA CYS A 309 -1.15 -35.57 6.97
C CYS A 309 0.01 -36.25 6.26
N ARG A 310 -0.18 -36.58 5.00
CA ARG A 310 0.91 -36.97 4.13
C ARG A 310 1.46 -35.72 3.46
N ILE A 311 2.68 -35.35 3.81
CA ILE A 311 3.39 -34.24 3.22
C ILE A 311 4.37 -34.80 2.18
N GLU A 312 4.12 -34.51 0.91
CA GLU A 312 5.03 -34.82 -0.18
C GLU A 312 5.77 -33.55 -0.59
N ARG A 313 7.04 -33.70 -0.99
CA ARG A 313 7.86 -32.57 -1.40
C ARG A 313 8.50 -32.84 -2.74
N SER A 314 8.61 -31.78 -3.53
CA SER A 314 9.42 -31.75 -4.73
C SER A 314 10.28 -30.49 -4.70
N THR A 315 11.53 -30.58 -5.11
CA THR A 315 12.45 -29.44 -5.13
C THR A 315 13.06 -29.28 -6.50
N SER A 316 13.12 -28.04 -6.98
CA SER A 316 13.98 -27.62 -8.08
C SER A 316 15.11 -26.72 -7.54
N GLN A 317 16.05 -26.30 -8.39
CA GLN A 317 17.24 -25.52 -7.99
C GLN A 317 16.93 -24.28 -7.13
N SER A 318 15.77 -23.66 -7.28
CA SER A 318 15.39 -22.42 -6.59
C SER A 318 14.00 -22.44 -5.95
N THR A 319 13.29 -23.57 -6.04
CA THR A 319 11.89 -23.67 -5.63
C THR A 319 11.64 -24.96 -4.87
N CYS A 320 10.94 -24.85 -3.74
CA CYS A 320 10.35 -25.98 -3.01
C CYS A 320 8.85 -26.02 -3.27
N TYR A 321 8.36 -27.21 -3.59
CA TYR A 321 6.96 -27.54 -3.73
C TYR A 321 6.58 -28.49 -2.60
N ILE A 322 5.48 -28.19 -1.92
CA ILE A 322 4.99 -28.94 -0.78
C ILE A 322 3.54 -29.28 -1.05
N PHE A 323 3.24 -30.57 -1.00
CA PHE A 323 1.92 -31.12 -1.19
C PHE A 323 1.47 -31.69 0.14
N ILE A 324 0.37 -31.19 0.68
CA ILE A 324 -0.17 -31.63 1.96
C ILE A 324 -1.49 -32.29 1.66
N ARG A 325 -1.52 -33.60 1.78
CA ARG A 325 -2.74 -34.38 1.65
C ARG A 325 -3.18 -34.82 3.04
N ALA A 326 -4.39 -34.45 3.43
CA ALA A 326 -4.99 -34.95 4.67
C ALA A 326 -5.82 -36.19 4.40
N ASP A 327 -5.83 -37.12 5.36
CA ASP A 327 -6.72 -38.29 5.30
C ASP A 327 -8.21 -37.91 5.53
N VAL A 328 -8.48 -36.67 5.92
CA VAL A 328 -9.82 -36.11 6.16
C VAL A 328 -9.94 -34.78 5.41
N PRO A 329 -11.10 -34.47 4.80
CA PRO A 329 -11.32 -33.18 4.14
C PRO A 329 -10.99 -32.00 5.04
N PHE A 330 -10.27 -31.04 4.48
CA PHE A 330 -9.96 -29.80 5.16
C PHE A 330 -11.21 -28.91 5.23
N GLN A 331 -11.39 -28.20 6.35
CA GLN A 331 -12.37 -27.12 6.42
C GLN A 331 -11.81 -25.88 5.72
N TYR A 332 -12.20 -25.66 4.46
CA TYR A 332 -11.67 -24.60 3.59
C TYR A 332 -11.56 -23.22 4.27
N GLY A 333 -12.60 -22.79 4.98
CA GLY A 333 -12.62 -21.50 5.67
C GLY A 333 -11.52 -21.37 6.73
N GLN A 334 -11.32 -22.39 7.56
CA GLN A 334 -10.31 -22.35 8.63
C GLN A 334 -8.89 -22.28 8.08
N ILE A 335 -8.58 -23.02 7.00
CA ILE A 335 -7.25 -22.99 6.39
C ILE A 335 -7.00 -21.67 5.67
N SER A 336 -8.00 -21.14 4.95
CA SER A 336 -7.89 -19.85 4.28
C SER A 336 -7.62 -18.73 5.28
N ASP A 337 -8.44 -18.59 6.32
CA ASP A 337 -8.32 -17.52 7.32
C ASP A 337 -6.97 -17.56 8.04
N GLU A 338 -6.48 -18.77 8.32
CA GLU A 338 -5.24 -18.97 9.05
C GLU A 338 -4.01 -18.86 8.13
N LEU A 339 -4.08 -19.23 6.85
CA LEU A 339 -3.00 -18.95 5.89
C LEU A 339 -2.94 -17.46 5.49
N GLN A 340 -4.06 -16.74 5.54
CA GLN A 340 -4.11 -15.30 5.32
C GLN A 340 -3.22 -14.53 6.31
N GLN A 341 -3.04 -15.03 7.54
CA GLN A 341 -2.16 -14.37 8.53
C GLN A 341 -0.67 -14.35 8.12
N TYR A 342 -0.27 -15.22 7.19
CA TYR A 342 1.10 -15.30 6.68
C TYR A 342 1.28 -14.50 5.38
N VAL A 343 0.21 -13.93 4.82
CA VAL A 343 0.27 -13.08 3.62
C VAL A 343 1.17 -11.87 3.89
N GLY A 344 2.16 -11.65 3.02
CA GLY A 344 3.16 -10.57 3.17
C GLY A 344 4.31 -10.89 4.12
N ARG A 345 4.29 -12.04 4.81
CA ARG A 345 5.37 -12.51 5.69
C ARG A 345 6.15 -13.66 5.04
N SER A 346 7.42 -13.80 5.40
CA SER A 346 8.12 -15.06 5.17
C SER A 346 7.44 -16.12 6.03
N LEU A 347 6.96 -17.21 5.40
CA LEU A 347 6.42 -18.39 6.10
C LEU A 347 7.41 -18.94 7.14
N PHE A 348 8.69 -18.58 7.01
CA PHE A 348 9.82 -19.12 7.74
C PHE A 348 10.52 -18.12 8.69
N ASN A 349 10.10 -16.85 8.76
CA ASN A 349 10.72 -15.84 9.64
C ASN A 349 9.85 -15.50 10.87
N SER A 350 9.16 -16.48 11.49
CA SER A 350 8.36 -16.26 12.70
C SER A 350 8.74 -17.13 13.88
#